data_AF-A0A949B274-F1
#
_entry.id   AF-A0A949B274-F1
#
_cell.length_a   1.000
_cell.length_b   1.000
_cell.length_c   1.000
_cell.angle_alpha   90.00
_cell.angle_beta   90.00
_cell.angle_gamma   90.00
#
_symmetry.space_group_name_H-M   'P 1'
#
loop_
_entity.id
_entity.type
_entity.pdbx_description
1 polymer ?
#
loop_
_entity_poly.entity_id
_entity_poly.type
_entity_poly.pdbx_seq_one_letter_code
_entity_poly.pdbx_strand_id
1 'polypeptide(L)'
;MEKPRTEWDHPGGKLIELGPMALKDEDLLAILIGSGYKGRSAQAIAKELLDKYYSIAGLLGKTSSDLSIFKGLKNGKIARIAASFEIAKRVFDENKWELPNRRLVKLELPELSDSDVLA
;
A
#
# COMPACT_ATOMS: atom_id res chain seq x y z
N MET A 1 12.62 -5.43 -26.01
CA MET A 1 11.15 -5.41 -26.14
C MET A 1 10.59 -5.24 -24.73
N GLU A 2 10.01 -4.08 -24.42
CA GLU A 2 9.31 -3.88 -23.14
C GLU A 2 8.10 -4.83 -23.12
N LYS A 3 8.00 -5.68 -22.11
CA LYS A 3 6.80 -6.48 -21.88
C LYS A 3 5.62 -5.52 -21.66
N PRO A 4 4.44 -5.77 -22.28
CA PRO A 4 3.25 -5.01 -21.93
C PRO A 4 3.00 -5.22 -20.43
N ARG A 5 2.83 -4.12 -19.69
CA ARG A 5 2.40 -4.21 -18.28
C ARG A 5 1.03 -4.84 -18.27
N THR A 6 0.97 -6.12 -17.93
CA THR A 6 -0.29 -6.80 -17.59
C THR A 6 -0.94 -6.03 -16.43
N GLU A 7 -2.28 -5.99 -16.34
CA GLU A 7 -3.04 -5.25 -15.32
C GLU A 7 -2.50 -5.45 -13.88
N TRP A 8 -1.93 -6.62 -13.62
CA TRP A 8 -1.28 -7.05 -12.37
C TRP A 8 0.05 -6.35 -12.00
N ASP A 9 0.66 -5.56 -12.89
CA ASP A 9 1.97 -4.94 -12.62
C ASP A 9 1.88 -3.73 -11.67
N HIS A 10 0.68 -3.15 -11.51
CA HIS A 10 0.50 -2.02 -10.60
C HIS A 10 -0.09 -2.48 -9.24
N PRO A 11 0.44 -1.97 -8.11
CA PRO A 11 -0.02 -2.35 -6.77
C PRO A 11 -1.53 -2.28 -6.55
N GLY A 12 -2.21 -1.29 -7.15
CA GLY A 12 -3.66 -1.10 -7.01
C GLY A 12 -4.47 -2.23 -7.65
N GLY A 13 -4.14 -2.63 -8.88
CA GLY A 13 -4.80 -3.76 -9.55
C GLY A 13 -4.49 -5.07 -8.84
N LYS A 14 -3.23 -5.27 -8.47
CA LYS A 14 -2.82 -6.42 -7.67
C LYS A 14 -3.64 -6.55 -6.37
N LEU A 15 -3.92 -5.43 -5.68
CA LEU A 15 -4.79 -5.43 -4.51
C LEU A 15 -6.23 -5.83 -4.86
N ILE A 16 -6.79 -5.30 -5.94
CA ILE A 16 -8.18 -5.55 -6.35
C ILE A 16 -8.38 -7.00 -6.78
N GLU A 17 -7.44 -7.53 -7.57
CA GLU A 17 -7.61 -8.80 -8.26
C GLU A 17 -7.06 -10.00 -7.45
N LEU A 18 -5.92 -9.85 -6.75
CA LEU A 18 -5.33 -10.92 -5.92
C LEU A 18 -5.58 -10.75 -4.42
N GLY A 19 -6.09 -9.60 -4.00
CA GLY A 19 -6.28 -9.27 -2.59
C GLY A 19 -4.99 -8.85 -1.87
N PRO A 20 -5.10 -8.47 -0.59
CA PRO A 20 -4.01 -7.87 0.18
C PRO A 20 -2.84 -8.84 0.44
N MET A 21 -3.08 -10.15 0.42
CA MET A 21 -2.05 -11.14 0.73
C MET A 21 -1.00 -11.31 -0.37
N ALA A 22 -1.30 -10.85 -1.59
CA ALA A 22 -0.32 -10.83 -2.66
C ALA A 22 0.64 -9.63 -2.56
N LEU A 23 0.32 -8.60 -1.77
CA LEU A 23 1.08 -7.35 -1.71
C LEU A 23 2.30 -7.47 -0.82
N LYS A 24 3.39 -6.82 -1.25
CA LYS A 24 4.53 -6.51 -0.38
C LYS A 24 4.30 -5.18 0.34
N ASP A 25 5.07 -4.91 1.39
CA ASP A 25 5.07 -3.60 2.07
C ASP A 25 5.30 -2.42 1.11
N GLU A 26 6.20 -2.60 0.12
CA GLU A 26 6.46 -1.61 -0.93
C GLU A 26 5.23 -1.38 -1.82
N ASP A 27 4.40 -2.40 -2.05
CA ASP A 27 3.16 -2.28 -2.81
C ASP A 27 2.10 -1.49 -2.01
N LEU A 28 1.95 -1.79 -0.72
CA LEU A 28 1.01 -1.07 0.17
C LEU A 28 1.33 0.43 0.24
N LEU A 29 2.60 0.77 0.45
CA LEU A 29 3.04 2.17 0.46
C LEU A 29 2.91 2.82 -0.92
N ALA A 30 3.17 2.09 -2.00
CA ALA A 30 3.02 2.62 -3.36
C ALA A 30 1.56 3.00 -3.67
N ILE A 31 0.58 2.26 -3.17
CA ILE A 31 -0.85 2.60 -3.29
C ILE A 31 -1.12 3.95 -2.60
N LEU A 32 -0.63 4.14 -1.38
CA LEU A 32 -0.81 5.39 -0.64
C LEU A 32 -0.11 6.58 -1.31
N ILE A 33 1.08 6.35 -1.87
CA ILE A 33 1.83 7.33 -2.67
C ILE A 33 1.08 7.67 -3.96
N GLY A 34 0.36 6.69 -4.54
CA GLY A 34 -0.50 6.79 -5.72
C GLY A 34 0.26 6.88 -7.04
N SER A 35 1.16 7.86 -7.18
CA SER A 35 1.95 8.04 -8.39
C SER A 35 3.41 8.39 -8.10
N GLY A 36 4.29 8.05 -9.04
CA GLY A 36 5.71 8.40 -8.98
C GLY A 36 6.00 9.85 -9.40
N TYR A 37 7.18 10.07 -9.95
CA TYR A 37 7.55 11.27 -10.71
C TYR A 37 8.32 10.86 -11.96
N LYS A 38 8.67 11.81 -12.84
CA LYS A 38 9.39 11.50 -14.09
C LYS A 38 10.68 10.71 -13.79
N GLY A 39 10.76 9.49 -14.32
CA GLY A 39 11.89 8.59 -14.14
C GLY A 39 11.90 7.77 -12.85
N ARG A 40 10.84 7.80 -12.03
CA ARG A 40 10.76 6.99 -10.80
C ARG A 40 9.33 6.63 -10.42
N SER A 41 9.06 5.35 -10.19
CA SER A 41 7.72 4.83 -9.84
C SER A 41 7.37 5.06 -8.36
N ALA A 42 6.08 4.93 -8.01
CA ALA A 42 5.63 4.97 -6.62
C ALA A 42 6.24 3.83 -5.79
N GLN A 43 6.36 2.61 -6.36
CA GLN A 43 7.03 1.47 -5.73
C GLN A 43 8.51 1.75 -5.45
N ALA A 44 9.21 2.42 -6.36
CA ALA A 44 10.61 2.80 -6.13
C ALA A 44 10.75 3.78 -4.95
N ILE A 45 9.84 4.76 -4.84
CA ILE A 45 9.81 5.70 -3.70
C ILE A 45 9.45 4.97 -2.39
N ALA A 46 8.47 4.05 -2.43
CA ALA A 46 8.12 3.22 -1.28
C ALA A 46 9.30 2.36 -0.82
N LYS A 47 10.03 1.77 -1.76
CA LYS A 47 11.23 0.99 -1.48
C LYS A 47 12.31 1.83 -0.81
N GLU A 48 12.57 3.05 -1.27
CA GLU A 48 13.52 3.95 -0.60
C GLU A 48 13.12 4.29 0.84
N LEU A 49 11.82 4.49 1.09
CA LEU A 49 11.31 4.70 2.44
C LEU A 49 11.61 3.49 3.33
N LEU A 50 11.34 2.29 2.83
CA LEU A 50 11.58 1.04 3.56
C LEU A 50 13.08 0.74 3.73
N ASP A 51 13.91 1.08 2.77
CA ASP A 51 15.37 0.91 2.89
C ASP A 51 15.94 1.87 3.95
N LYS A 52 15.39 3.09 4.06
CA LYS A 52 15.82 4.09 5.05
C LYS A 52 15.25 3.87 6.45
N TYR A 53 14.00 3.42 6.54
CA TYR A 53 13.28 3.27 7.81
C TYR A 53 13.03 1.81 8.22
N TYR A 54 13.60 0.86 7.48
CA TYR A 54 13.62 -0.59 7.68
C TYR A 54 12.28 -1.33 7.60
N SER A 55 11.16 -0.66 7.87
CA SER A 55 9.81 -1.26 7.84
C SER A 55 8.72 -0.19 7.76
N ILE A 56 7.47 -0.60 7.49
CA ILE A 56 6.29 0.29 7.62
C ILE A 56 6.18 0.84 9.05
N ALA A 57 6.42 -0.01 10.07
CA ALA A 57 6.41 0.43 11.47
C ALA A 57 7.49 1.47 11.77
N GLY A 58 8.64 1.41 11.08
CA GLY A 58 9.71 2.40 11.20
C GLY A 58 9.35 3.80 10.68
N LEU A 59 8.25 3.92 9.93
CA LEU A 59 7.67 5.21 9.54
C LEU A 59 6.86 5.86 10.68
N LEU A 60 6.49 5.12 11.72
CA LEU A 60 5.79 5.68 12.86
C LEU A 60 6.69 6.68 13.60
N GLY A 61 6.10 7.81 13.99
CA GLY A 61 6.83 8.91 14.64
C GLY A 61 7.67 9.78 13.70
N LYS A 62 7.69 9.51 12.39
CA LYS A 62 8.33 10.40 11.41
C LYS A 62 7.48 11.63 11.15
N THR A 63 8.14 12.78 11.14
CA THR A 63 7.52 14.07 10.85
C THR A 63 7.32 14.26 9.35
N SER A 64 6.49 15.23 8.97
CA SER A 64 6.38 15.64 7.56
C SER A 64 7.73 16.06 6.98
N SER A 65 8.58 16.72 7.79
CA SER A 65 9.94 17.08 7.43
C SER A 65 10.79 15.84 7.10
N ASP A 66 10.76 14.80 7.95
CA ASP A 66 11.49 13.54 7.74
C ASP A 66 11.09 12.81 6.45
N LEU A 67 9.84 12.96 6.01
CA LEU A 67 9.33 12.34 4.79
C LEU A 67 9.52 13.22 3.55
N SER A 68 9.55 14.54 3.72
CA SER A 68 9.71 15.50 2.62
C SER A 68 11.10 15.48 1.97
N ILE A 69 12.10 14.89 2.64
CA ILE A 69 13.45 14.71 2.09
C ILE A 69 13.46 13.78 0.87
N PHE A 70 12.46 12.90 0.76
CA PHE A 70 12.36 11.97 -0.35
C PHE A 70 11.74 12.69 -1.55
N LYS A 71 12.47 12.68 -2.67
CA LYS A 71 11.99 13.29 -3.91
C LYS A 71 10.67 12.63 -4.32
N GLY A 72 9.68 13.46 -4.66
CA GLY A 72 8.37 12.99 -5.07
C GLY A 72 7.37 12.74 -3.93
N LEU A 73 7.78 12.86 -2.66
CA LEU A 73 6.89 12.88 -1.49
C LEU A 73 6.63 14.33 -1.06
N LYS A 74 5.49 14.87 -1.50
CA LYS A 74 5.00 16.22 -1.14
C LYS A 74 3.81 16.11 -0.20
N ASN A 75 3.37 17.24 0.35
CA ASN A 75 2.33 17.33 1.38
C ASN A 75 1.12 16.43 1.12
N GLY A 76 0.58 16.39 -0.10
CA GLY A 76 -0.59 15.54 -0.41
C GLY A 76 -0.34 14.02 -0.34
N LYS A 77 0.89 13.55 -0.59
CA LYS A 77 1.27 12.14 -0.45
C LYS A 77 1.63 11.80 1.01
N ILE A 78 2.32 12.72 1.69
CA ILE A 78 2.64 12.61 3.12
C ILE A 78 1.34 12.56 3.93
N ALA A 79 0.38 13.43 3.63
CA ALA A 79 -0.92 13.45 4.29
C ALA A 79 -1.69 12.13 4.12
N ARG A 80 -1.62 11.50 2.94
CA ARG A 80 -2.23 10.18 2.71
C ARG A 80 -1.62 9.08 3.57
N ILE A 81 -0.30 9.04 3.67
CA ILE A 81 0.41 8.09 4.55
C ILE A 81 0.03 8.34 6.01
N ALA A 82 0.12 9.59 6.47
CA ALA A 82 -0.23 9.96 7.84
C ALA A 82 -1.69 9.62 8.18
N ALA A 83 -2.63 9.91 7.28
CA ALA A 83 -4.03 9.58 7.45
C ALA A 83 -4.25 8.07 7.57
N SER A 84 -3.54 7.24 6.78
CA SER A 84 -3.66 5.79 6.86
C SER A 84 -3.25 5.23 8.23
N PHE A 85 -2.17 5.76 8.83
CA PHE A 85 -1.72 5.35 10.16
C PHE A 85 -2.67 5.83 11.26
N GLU A 86 -3.18 7.05 11.15
CA GLU A 86 -4.17 7.56 12.11
C GLU A 86 -5.47 6.76 12.06
N ILE A 87 -5.94 6.38 10.86
CA ILE A 87 -7.11 5.49 10.70
C ILE A 87 -6.83 4.14 11.38
N ALA A 88 -5.69 3.51 11.09
CA ALA A 88 -5.32 2.24 11.70
C ALA A 88 -5.29 2.35 13.23
N LYS A 89 -4.64 3.40 13.76
CA LYS A 89 -4.57 3.66 15.20
C LYS A 89 -5.97 3.80 15.82
N ARG A 90 -6.87 4.59 15.23
CA ARG A 90 -8.25 4.75 15.73
C ARG A 90 -9.01 3.43 15.74
N VAL A 91 -8.89 2.63 14.68
CA VAL A 91 -9.51 1.29 14.62
C VAL A 91 -8.95 0.39 15.72
N PHE A 92 -7.64 0.42 15.98
CA PHE A 92 -7.05 -0.36 17.09
C PHE A 92 -7.49 0.15 18.47
N ASP A 93 -7.56 1.46 18.67
CA ASP A 93 -7.96 2.08 19.94
C ASP A 93 -9.46 1.89 20.24
N GLU A 94 -10.32 1.89 19.22
CA GLU A 94 -11.75 1.60 19.34
C GLU A 94 -12.02 0.13 19.69
N ASN A 95 -11.22 -0.79 19.14
CA ASN A 95 -11.36 -2.23 19.36
C ASN A 95 -10.60 -2.73 20.60
N LYS A 96 -10.45 -1.89 21.64
CA LYS A 96 -9.68 -2.19 22.87
C LYS A 96 -10.06 -3.48 23.63
N TRP A 97 -11.04 -4.28 23.20
CA TRP A 97 -11.19 -5.64 23.75
C TRP A 97 -11.77 -6.79 22.91
N GLU A 98 -12.36 -6.62 21.73
CA GLU A 98 -12.70 -7.77 20.88
C GLU A 98 -12.62 -7.40 19.41
N LEU A 99 -11.93 -8.19 18.59
CA LEU A 99 -12.14 -8.22 17.15
C LEU A 99 -13.07 -9.40 16.84
N PRO A 100 -14.41 -9.30 16.99
CA PRO A 100 -15.28 -10.32 16.47
C PRO A 100 -15.38 -10.08 14.97
N ASN A 101 -14.45 -10.67 14.21
CA ASN A 101 -14.71 -11.11 12.84
C ASN A 101 -15.26 -10.05 11.86
N ARG A 102 -14.92 -8.76 12.04
CA ARG A 102 -15.26 -7.73 11.05
C ARG A 102 -14.30 -7.87 9.89
N ARG A 103 -14.71 -8.63 8.87
CA ARG A 103 -14.05 -8.68 7.55
C ARG A 103 -13.81 -7.24 7.09
N LEU A 104 -12.54 -6.83 7.08
CA LEU A 104 -12.09 -5.63 6.39
C LEU A 104 -12.62 -5.70 4.96
N VAL A 105 -13.18 -4.59 4.48
CA VAL A 105 -13.74 -4.35 3.14
C VAL A 105 -13.56 -5.55 2.21
N LYS A 106 -14.64 -6.30 1.94
CA LYS A 106 -14.65 -7.27 0.83
C LYS A 106 -14.38 -6.46 -0.44
N LEU A 107 -13.12 -6.44 -0.88
CA LEU A 107 -12.85 -6.39 -2.31
C LEU A 107 -13.53 -7.64 -2.83
N GLU A 108 -14.55 -7.48 -3.67
CA GLU A 108 -15.16 -8.59 -4.38
C GLU A 108 -14.04 -9.21 -5.21
N LEU A 109 -13.41 -10.25 -4.66
CA LEU A 109 -12.58 -11.13 -5.46
C LEU A 109 -13.52 -11.67 -6.54
N PRO A 110 -13.17 -11.58 -7.84
CA PRO A 110 -13.95 -12.25 -8.85
C PRO A 110 -14.07 -13.71 -8.42
N GLU A 111 -15.29 -14.25 -8.42
CA GLU A 111 -15.49 -15.67 -8.19
C GLU A 111 -14.68 -16.40 -9.25
N LEU A 112 -13.51 -16.93 -8.86
CA LEU A 112 -12.76 -17.84 -9.71
C LEU A 112 -13.69 -19.01 -9.94
N SER A 113 -14.14 -19.15 -11.19
CA SER A 113 -14.91 -20.31 -11.59
C SER A 113 -14.02 -21.53 -11.43
N ASP A 114 -14.59 -22.69 -11.05
CA ASP A 114 -13.81 -23.92 -10.88
C ASP A 114 -13.01 -24.32 -12.16
N SER A 115 -13.31 -23.71 -13.32
CA SER A 115 -12.53 -23.85 -14.55
C SER A 115 -11.20 -23.09 -14.58
N ASP A 116 -11.00 -22.08 -13.74
CA ASP A 116 -9.79 -21.22 -13.75
C ASP A 116 -8.61 -21.84 -12.96
N VAL A 117 -8.85 -22.92 -12.22
CA VAL A 117 -7.85 -23.60 -11.36
C VAL A 117 -7.19 -24.80 -12.06
N LEU A 118 -7.62 -25.15 -13.28
CA LEU A 118 -7.12 -26.32 -14.03
C LEU A 118 -6.51 -25.99 -15.41
N ALA A 119 -5.84 -24.85 -15.56
CA ALA A 119 -5.03 -24.53 -16.75
C ALA A 119 -3.57 -24.24 -16.40
#